data_AF-A0A968N3K3-F1
#
_entry.id   AF-A0A968N3K3-F1
#
_cell.length_a   1.000
_cell.length_b   1.000
_cell.length_c   1.000
_cell.angle_alpha   90.00
_cell.angle_beta   90.00
_cell.angle_gamma   90.00
#
_symmetry.space_group_name_H-M   'P 1'
#
loop_
_entity.id
_entity.type
_entity.pdbx_description
1 polymer ?
#
loop_
_entity_poly.entity_id
_entity_poly.type
_entity_poly.pdbx_seq_one_letter_code
_entity_poly.pdbx_strand_id
1 'polypeptide(L)'
;MLASPPPALHLESSIRFVKERLSRQRTAICGLNFHIDAAELAQIEAARDRGQSLYLSARFLSDLRAYILFPRWGTAPPTLTFSTYYYASAEVGGEPLVRSSIAIDGDVLHQICDRCLADPELALSLTGAHYWLIDQLLSRLRLEAQAALDRLTRSLAIAIFLICALSQFPQWRQLNWLSMLGSALLTWGLPKLARPLLARIWPQIQRWLLRQILNGLLSNRDRLRRLALALLSRLDY
;
A
#
# COMPACT_ATOMS: atom_id res chain seq x y z
N MET A 1 -10.38 2.86 30.26
CA MET A 1 -9.32 1.84 30.25
C MET A 1 -9.01 1.50 28.80
N LEU A 2 -7.87 1.99 28.28
CA LEU A 2 -7.40 1.60 26.95
C LEU A 2 -6.82 0.19 27.10
N ALA A 3 -7.50 -0.81 26.55
CA ALA A 3 -6.96 -2.16 26.50
C ALA A 3 -5.63 -2.12 25.73
N SER A 4 -4.58 -2.69 26.31
CA SER A 4 -3.29 -2.83 25.63
C SER A 4 -3.53 -3.54 24.29
N PRO A 5 -2.95 -3.04 23.18
CA PRO A 5 -3.13 -3.67 21.89
C PRO A 5 -2.66 -5.13 21.96
N PRO A 6 -3.38 -6.07 21.34
CA PRO A 6 -3.00 -7.46 21.38
C PRO A 6 -1.61 -7.62 20.74
N PRO A 7 -0.79 -8.58 21.22
CA PRO A 7 0.55 -8.79 20.72
C PRO A 7 0.52 -9.05 19.22
N ALA A 8 1.45 -8.43 18.49
CA ALA A 8 1.51 -8.54 17.05
C ALA A 8 2.13 -9.89 16.64
N LEU A 9 1.62 -10.46 15.54
CA LEU A 9 2.10 -11.75 15.04
C LEU A 9 3.38 -11.55 14.20
N HIS A 10 4.41 -12.35 14.46
CA HIS A 10 5.70 -12.28 13.76
C HIS A 10 5.84 -13.45 12.78
N LEU A 11 5.50 -13.22 11.50
CA LEU A 11 5.62 -14.22 10.42
C LEU A 11 6.48 -13.74 9.24
N GLU A 12 7.31 -12.73 9.45
CA GLU A 12 8.13 -12.16 8.36
C GLU A 12 9.09 -13.18 7.75
N SER A 13 9.61 -14.14 8.55
CA SER A 13 10.47 -15.23 8.07
C SER A 13 9.80 -16.16 7.06
N SER A 14 8.48 -16.26 7.17
CA SER A 14 7.60 -17.13 6.38
C SER A 14 7.18 -16.44 5.07
N ILE A 15 7.44 -15.14 4.94
CA ILE A 15 7.11 -14.35 3.75
C ILE A 15 8.40 -14.03 2.98
N ARG A 16 8.49 -14.50 1.73
CA ARG A 16 9.67 -14.33 0.89
C ARG A 16 9.32 -13.60 -0.40
N PHE A 17 10.13 -12.60 -0.75
CA PHE A 17 10.08 -11.99 -2.06
C PHE A 17 10.68 -12.92 -3.11
N VAL A 18 9.91 -13.23 -4.16
CA VAL A 18 10.41 -13.92 -5.34
C VAL A 18 11.18 -12.92 -6.18
N LYS A 19 12.50 -13.12 -6.27
CA LYS A 19 13.39 -12.27 -7.07
C LYS A 19 13.77 -13.03 -8.33
N GLU A 20 13.41 -12.48 -9.49
CA GLU A 20 13.83 -12.98 -10.78
C GLU A 20 15.00 -12.15 -11.30
N ARG A 21 16.04 -12.82 -11.78
CA ARG A 21 17.22 -12.14 -12.33
C ARG A 21 16.95 -11.80 -13.79
N LEU A 22 16.59 -10.53 -14.05
CA LEU A 22 16.36 -10.04 -15.41
C LEU A 22 17.66 -9.85 -16.23
N SER A 23 18.78 -9.55 -15.56
CA SER A 23 20.08 -9.38 -16.22
C SER A 23 21.23 -9.59 -15.21
N ARG A 24 22.49 -9.59 -15.68
CA ARG A 24 23.69 -9.76 -14.83
C ARG A 24 23.72 -8.77 -13.65
N GLN A 25 23.13 -7.59 -13.79
CA GLN A 25 23.09 -6.52 -12.77
C GLN A 25 21.69 -6.12 -12.28
N ARG A 26 20.61 -6.75 -12.79
CA ARG A 26 19.23 -6.36 -12.41
C ARG A 26 18.46 -7.57 -11.91
N THR A 27 17.91 -7.44 -10.71
CA THR A 27 16.92 -8.36 -10.13
C THR A 27 15.60 -7.60 -10.01
N ALA A 28 14.52 -8.21 -10.47
CA ALA A 28 13.17 -7.69 -10.26
C ALA A 28 12.45 -8.60 -9.27
N ILE A 29 11.64 -7.99 -8.41
CA ILE A 29 10.73 -8.74 -7.56
C ILE A 29 9.51 -9.07 -8.41
N CYS A 30 9.13 -10.34 -8.49
CA CYS A 30 8.05 -10.83 -9.33
C CYS A 30 6.82 -11.27 -8.52
N GLY A 31 7.00 -11.56 -7.24
CA GLY A 31 5.92 -12.07 -6.38
C GLY A 31 6.30 -12.13 -4.91
N LEU A 32 5.32 -12.48 -4.09
CA LEU A 32 5.47 -12.81 -2.68
C LEU A 32 5.06 -14.27 -2.48
N ASN A 33 5.93 -15.02 -1.81
CA ASN A 33 5.67 -16.39 -1.42
C ASN A 33 5.42 -16.45 0.09
N PHE A 34 4.32 -17.10 0.48
CA PHE A 34 4.03 -17.47 1.84
C PHE A 34 4.40 -18.93 2.02
N HIS A 35 5.33 -19.20 2.91
CA HIS A 35 5.82 -20.51 3.25
C HIS A 35 5.22 -20.85 4.60
N ILE A 36 4.14 -21.62 4.61
CA ILE A 36 3.32 -21.86 5.79
C ILE A 36 3.48 -23.31 6.20
N ASP A 37 3.81 -23.57 7.46
CA ASP A 37 3.70 -24.89 8.08
C ASP A 37 2.41 -25.03 8.91
N ALA A 38 2.18 -26.22 9.48
CA ALA A 38 0.98 -26.48 10.28
C ALA A 38 0.89 -25.59 11.54
N ALA A 39 2.02 -25.26 12.16
CA ALA A 39 2.05 -24.44 13.37
C ALA A 39 1.79 -22.96 13.05
N GLU A 40 2.39 -22.46 11.96
CA GLU A 40 2.16 -21.12 11.45
C GLU A 40 0.72 -20.94 10.97
N LEU A 41 0.13 -21.95 10.32
CA LEU A 41 -1.27 -21.93 9.92
C LEU A 41 -2.20 -21.75 11.12
N ALA A 42 -2.02 -22.56 12.17
CA ALA A 42 -2.79 -22.45 13.40
C ALA A 42 -2.60 -21.08 14.09
N GLN A 43 -1.39 -20.51 14.04
CA GLN A 43 -1.12 -19.17 14.55
C GLN A 43 -1.83 -18.07 13.75
N ILE A 44 -1.85 -18.19 12.42
CA ILE A 44 -2.54 -17.25 11.54
C ILE A 44 -4.05 -17.28 11.82
N GLU A 45 -4.64 -18.47 11.94
CA GLU A 45 -6.06 -18.62 12.26
C GLU A 45 -6.40 -18.01 13.62
N ALA A 46 -5.61 -18.33 14.65
CA ALA A 46 -5.82 -17.75 15.97
C ALA A 46 -5.65 -16.22 15.98
N ALA A 47 -4.69 -15.68 15.22
CA ALA A 47 -4.48 -14.24 15.10
C ALA A 47 -5.62 -13.56 14.36
N ARG A 48 -6.11 -14.15 13.27
CA ARG A 48 -7.28 -13.69 12.51
C ARG A 48 -8.50 -13.59 13.40
N ASP A 49 -8.80 -14.66 14.15
CA ASP A 49 -10.01 -14.73 14.97
C ASP A 49 -9.95 -13.75 16.16
N ARG A 50 -8.74 -13.39 16.61
CA ARG A 50 -8.50 -12.38 17.64
C ARG A 50 -8.40 -10.94 17.10
N GLY A 51 -8.49 -10.74 15.79
CA GLY A 51 -8.28 -9.44 15.16
C GLY A 51 -6.87 -8.87 15.37
N GLN A 52 -5.87 -9.74 15.53
CA GLN A 52 -4.47 -9.34 15.65
C GLN A 52 -3.95 -8.82 14.32
N SER A 53 -3.00 -7.89 14.37
CA SER A 53 -2.32 -7.38 13.18
C SER A 53 -0.99 -8.07 12.97
N LEU A 54 -0.62 -8.28 11.72
CA LEU A 54 0.73 -8.74 11.35
C LEU A 54 1.76 -7.64 11.65
N TYR A 55 2.87 -8.02 12.30
CA TYR A 55 4.05 -7.18 12.43
C TYR A 55 4.93 -7.35 11.20
N LEU A 56 5.36 -6.23 10.61
CA LEU A 56 6.25 -6.19 9.46
C LEU A 56 7.36 -5.17 9.75
N SER A 57 8.60 -5.54 9.50
CA SER A 57 9.72 -4.62 9.62
C SER A 57 9.59 -3.46 8.62
N ALA A 58 10.10 -2.28 8.99
CA ALA A 58 10.15 -1.12 8.09
C ALA A 58 10.91 -1.44 6.79
N ARG A 59 11.95 -2.29 6.89
CA ARG A 59 12.70 -2.77 5.73
C ARG A 59 11.82 -3.60 4.79
N PHE A 60 11.06 -4.55 5.33
CA PHE A 60 10.14 -5.36 4.55
C PHE A 60 9.07 -4.50 3.86
N LEU A 61 8.50 -3.53 4.58
CA LEU A 61 7.54 -2.58 4.00
C LEU A 61 8.15 -1.74 2.88
N SER A 62 9.40 -1.31 3.01
CA SER A 62 10.12 -0.59 1.96
C SER A 62 10.32 -1.45 0.71
N ASP A 63 10.72 -2.72 0.88
CA ASP A 63 10.86 -3.68 -0.21
C ASP A 63 9.51 -3.99 -0.88
N LEU A 64 8.43 -4.10 -0.09
CA LEU A 64 7.07 -4.29 -0.57
C LEU A 64 6.58 -3.10 -1.38
N ARG A 65 6.85 -1.87 -0.93
CA ARG A 65 6.55 -0.65 -1.69
C ARG A 65 7.32 -0.62 -2.99
N ALA A 66 8.60 -0.95 -2.97
CA ALA A 66 9.41 -1.03 -4.18
C ALA A 66 8.84 -2.04 -5.17
N TYR A 67 8.41 -3.21 -4.70
CA TYR A 67 7.74 -4.21 -5.53
C TYR A 67 6.48 -3.67 -6.22
N ILE A 68 5.64 -2.92 -5.49
CA ILE A 68 4.38 -2.37 -6.02
C ILE A 68 4.62 -1.18 -6.97
N LEU A 69 5.57 -0.30 -6.63
CA LEU A 69 5.85 0.93 -7.37
C LEU A 69 6.69 0.72 -8.62
N PHE A 70 7.44 -0.38 -8.70
CA PHE A 70 8.26 -0.71 -9.86
C PHE A 70 7.71 -1.94 -10.58
N PRO A 71 6.60 -1.77 -11.32
CA PRO A 71 6.15 -2.73 -12.32
C PRO A 71 7.29 -3.37 -13.10
N ARG A 72 7.20 -4.68 -13.29
CA ARG A 72 8.05 -5.46 -14.18
C ARG A 72 8.10 -4.78 -15.55
N TRP A 73 9.30 -4.41 -16.02
CA TRP A 73 9.47 -3.89 -17.38
C TRP A 73 9.30 -5.05 -18.37
N GLY A 74 8.16 -5.07 -19.08
CA GLY A 74 7.78 -6.09 -20.06
C GLY A 74 6.47 -5.77 -20.76
N THR A 75 6.03 -6.65 -21.67
CA THR A 75 4.76 -6.51 -22.42
C THR A 75 3.52 -6.89 -21.61
N ALA A 76 3.69 -7.60 -20.49
CA ALA A 76 2.59 -7.99 -19.63
C ALA A 76 2.23 -6.85 -18.66
N PRO A 77 0.94 -6.65 -18.38
CA PRO A 77 0.51 -5.68 -17.39
C PRO A 77 1.10 -6.03 -16.01
N PRO A 78 1.38 -5.04 -15.17
CA PRO A 78 1.94 -5.29 -13.85
C PRO A 78 0.91 -6.01 -12.98
N THR A 79 1.30 -7.11 -12.36
CA THR A 79 0.42 -7.93 -11.51
C THR A 79 1.14 -8.26 -10.21
N LEU A 80 0.48 -8.03 -9.07
CA LEU A 80 0.94 -8.48 -7.77
C LEU A 80 0.59 -9.95 -7.61
N THR A 81 1.60 -10.81 -7.52
CA THR A 81 1.39 -12.25 -7.38
C THR A 81 1.75 -12.68 -5.97
N PHE A 82 0.81 -13.33 -5.29
CA PHE A 82 0.95 -13.93 -3.97
C PHE A 82 0.80 -15.43 -4.13
N SER A 83 1.72 -16.22 -3.59
CA SER A 83 1.68 -17.70 -3.69
C SER A 83 1.91 -18.32 -2.32
N THR A 84 1.00 -19.16 -1.85
CA THR A 84 1.16 -19.95 -0.62
C THR A 84 1.65 -21.35 -0.93
N TYR A 85 2.68 -21.76 -0.21
CA TYR A 85 3.23 -23.10 -0.15
C TYR A 85 2.96 -23.65 1.24
N TYR A 86 2.54 -24.92 1.31
CA TYR A 86 2.30 -25.60 2.57
C TYR A 86 3.25 -26.79 2.72
N TYR A 87 4.00 -26.82 3.81
CA TYR A 87 4.95 -27.90 4.09
C TYR A 87 4.31 -28.94 5.02
N ALA A 88 3.56 -29.88 4.44
CA ALA A 88 3.08 -31.05 5.19
C ALA A 88 4.20 -32.12 5.38
N SER A 89 5.22 -32.11 4.52
CA SER A 89 6.36 -33.04 4.54
C SER A 89 7.55 -32.38 3.81
N ALA A 90 8.78 -32.81 4.12
CA ALA A 90 10.07 -32.14 3.86
C ALA A 90 10.47 -31.89 2.38
N GLU A 91 9.54 -31.96 1.43
CA GLU A 91 9.82 -31.63 0.03
C GLU A 91 9.83 -30.11 -0.19
N VAL A 92 11.03 -29.55 -0.10
CA VAL A 92 11.32 -28.16 -0.46
C VAL A 92 11.31 -28.04 -1.98
N GLY A 93 10.23 -27.50 -2.55
CA GLY A 93 10.17 -27.15 -3.99
C GLY A 93 8.87 -27.47 -4.72
N GLY A 94 7.80 -27.86 -4.01
CA GLY A 94 6.50 -28.15 -4.63
C GLY A 94 5.82 -26.94 -5.27
N GLU A 95 4.79 -27.20 -6.08
CA GLU A 95 3.92 -26.17 -6.65
C GLU A 95 3.14 -25.41 -5.55
N PRO A 96 2.81 -24.13 -5.75
CA PRO A 96 2.01 -23.38 -4.79
C PRO A 96 0.60 -23.96 -4.70
N LEU A 97 0.10 -24.09 -3.48
CA LEU A 97 -1.24 -24.61 -3.20
C LEU A 97 -2.32 -23.57 -3.45
N VAL A 98 -2.03 -22.31 -3.15
CA VAL A 98 -2.93 -21.18 -3.40
C VAL A 98 -2.13 -20.06 -4.04
N ARG A 99 -2.66 -19.47 -5.11
CA ARG A 99 -2.07 -18.30 -5.76
C ARG A 99 -3.13 -17.27 -6.03
N SER A 100 -2.83 -16.02 -5.73
CA SER A 100 -3.65 -14.86 -6.09
C SER A 100 -2.81 -13.88 -6.89
N SER A 101 -3.34 -13.47 -8.03
CA SER A 101 -2.75 -12.43 -8.89
C SER A 101 -3.70 -11.25 -8.95
N ILE A 102 -3.24 -10.09 -8.50
CA ILE A 102 -4.01 -8.84 -8.52
C ILE A 102 -3.43 -7.96 -9.61
N ALA A 103 -4.20 -7.74 -10.66
CA ALA A 103 -3.86 -6.81 -11.73
C ALA A 103 -4.09 -5.35 -11.30
N ILE A 104 -3.50 -4.42 -12.05
CA ILE A 104 -3.57 -2.97 -11.74
C ILE A 104 -4.99 -2.40 -11.85
N ASP A 105 -5.80 -2.94 -12.74
CA ASP A 105 -7.21 -2.58 -12.89
C ASP A 105 -8.07 -3.03 -11.69
N GLY A 106 -7.51 -3.88 -10.83
CA GLY A 106 -8.19 -4.47 -9.69
C GLY A 106 -8.76 -5.85 -10.00
N ASP A 107 -8.54 -6.39 -11.20
CA ASP A 107 -8.93 -7.75 -11.51
C ASP A 107 -8.11 -8.73 -10.68
N VAL A 108 -8.79 -9.66 -10.04
CA VAL A 108 -8.15 -10.66 -9.18
C VAL A 108 -8.38 -12.05 -9.74
N LEU A 109 -7.28 -12.73 -10.03
CA LEU A 109 -7.28 -14.13 -10.42
C LEU A 109 -6.84 -14.97 -9.24
N HIS A 110 -7.65 -15.96 -8.89
CA HIS A 110 -7.34 -16.94 -7.85
C HIS A 110 -7.14 -18.32 -8.46
N GLN A 111 -6.10 -19.01 -8.04
CA GLN A 111 -5.75 -20.36 -8.46
C GLN A 111 -5.53 -21.20 -7.22
N ILE A 112 -6.18 -22.36 -7.16
CA ILE A 112 -6.02 -23.34 -6.08
C ILE A 112 -5.53 -24.64 -6.72
N CYS A 113 -4.50 -25.25 -6.15
CA CYS A 113 -3.96 -26.50 -6.64
C CYS A 113 -4.98 -27.63 -6.43
N ASP A 114 -5.09 -28.53 -7.40
CA ASP A 114 -5.98 -29.70 -7.35
C ASP A 114 -5.73 -30.58 -6.11
N ARG A 115 -4.49 -30.61 -5.60
CA ARG A 115 -4.13 -31.32 -4.36
C ARG A 115 -4.90 -30.82 -3.14
N CYS A 116 -5.30 -29.54 -3.12
CA CYS A 116 -6.15 -29.01 -2.05
C CYS A 116 -7.58 -29.55 -2.12
N LEU A 117 -8.05 -30.04 -3.27
CA LEU A 117 -9.40 -30.61 -3.37
C LEU A 117 -9.52 -31.96 -2.66
N ALA A 118 -8.40 -32.64 -2.38
CA ALA A 118 -8.39 -33.89 -1.63
C ALA A 118 -8.66 -33.69 -0.12
N ASP A 119 -8.37 -32.50 0.42
CA ASP A 119 -8.60 -32.14 1.82
C ASP A 119 -9.27 -30.74 1.88
N PRO A 120 -10.61 -30.69 1.87
CA PRO A 120 -11.34 -29.42 1.80
C PRO A 120 -11.17 -28.57 3.06
N GLU A 121 -10.95 -29.17 4.22
CA GLU A 121 -10.74 -28.42 5.47
C GLU A 121 -9.40 -27.70 5.43
N LEU A 122 -8.32 -28.40 5.06
CA LEU A 122 -7.02 -27.78 4.88
C LEU A 122 -7.05 -26.70 3.80
N ALA A 123 -7.77 -26.93 2.69
CA ALA A 123 -7.91 -25.95 1.62
C ALA A 123 -8.58 -24.65 2.10
N LEU A 124 -9.65 -24.76 2.90
CA LEU A 124 -10.34 -23.61 3.47
C LEU A 124 -9.43 -22.86 4.45
N SER A 125 -8.74 -23.57 5.34
CA SER A 125 -7.77 -22.98 6.26
C SER A 125 -6.66 -22.23 5.54
N LEU A 126 -6.01 -22.86 4.55
CA LEU A 126 -4.94 -22.26 3.77
C LEU A 126 -5.41 -21.05 2.96
N THR A 127 -6.58 -21.15 2.34
CA THR A 127 -7.14 -20.04 1.55
C THR A 127 -7.51 -18.86 2.46
N GLY A 128 -8.10 -19.14 3.64
CA GLY A 128 -8.39 -18.14 4.65
C GLY A 128 -7.12 -17.45 5.16
N ALA A 129 -6.07 -18.22 5.46
CA ALA A 129 -4.77 -17.68 5.86
C ALA A 129 -4.12 -16.85 4.74
N HIS A 130 -4.17 -17.33 3.48
CA HIS A 130 -3.63 -16.64 2.32
C HIS A 130 -4.26 -15.26 2.13
N TYR A 131 -5.59 -15.17 2.15
CA TYR A 131 -6.28 -13.89 2.00
C TYR A 131 -6.08 -12.96 3.18
N TRP A 132 -6.07 -13.49 4.40
CA TRP A 132 -5.78 -12.69 5.57
C TRP A 132 -4.38 -12.07 5.49
N LEU A 133 -3.35 -12.84 5.11
CA LEU A 133 -2.00 -12.32 4.92
C LEU A 133 -1.95 -11.23 3.84
N ILE A 134 -2.61 -11.43 2.70
CA ILE A 134 -2.69 -10.41 1.64
C ILE A 134 -3.33 -9.13 2.19
N ASP A 135 -4.45 -9.23 2.90
CA ASP A 135 -5.12 -8.07 3.48
C ASP A 135 -4.24 -7.35 4.50
N GLN A 136 -3.53 -8.08 5.36
CA GLN A 136 -2.56 -7.49 6.30
C GLN A 136 -1.44 -6.75 5.57
N LEU A 137 -0.88 -7.30 4.49
CA LEU A 137 0.15 -6.64 3.70
C LEU A 137 -0.39 -5.37 3.01
N LEU A 138 -1.55 -5.47 2.35
CA LEU A 138 -2.15 -4.38 1.59
C LEU A 138 -2.69 -3.25 2.48
N SER A 139 -3.27 -3.57 3.63
CA SER A 139 -3.79 -2.58 4.58
C SER A 139 -2.66 -1.69 5.13
N ARG A 140 -1.50 -2.27 5.44
CA ARG A 140 -0.31 -1.51 5.89
C ARG A 140 0.18 -0.53 4.83
N LEU A 141 0.13 -0.92 3.57
CA LEU A 141 0.47 -0.02 2.45
C LEU A 141 -0.55 1.12 2.29
N ARG A 142 -1.84 0.85 2.47
CA ARG A 142 -2.91 1.86 2.34
C ARG A 142 -2.86 2.91 3.44
N LEU A 143 -2.64 2.49 4.69
CA LEU A 143 -2.60 3.40 5.85
C LEU A 143 -1.50 4.45 5.71
N GLU A 144 -0.32 4.04 5.23
CA GLU A 144 0.78 4.97 5.04
C GLU A 144 0.61 5.87 3.80
N ALA A 145 0.04 5.33 2.71
CA ALA A 145 -0.30 6.14 1.56
C ALA A 145 -1.32 7.24 1.91
N GLN A 146 -2.34 6.90 2.71
CA GLN A 146 -3.30 7.87 3.23
C GLN A 146 -2.62 8.91 4.14
N ALA A 147 -1.77 8.49 5.07
CA ALA A 147 -1.03 9.42 5.92
C ALA A 147 -0.09 10.35 5.13
N ALA A 148 0.56 9.84 4.08
CA ALA A 148 1.38 10.65 3.17
C ALA A 148 0.54 11.66 2.38
N LEU A 149 -0.61 11.24 1.87
CA LEU A 149 -1.55 12.12 1.16
C LEU A 149 -2.15 13.18 2.09
N ASP A 150 -2.48 12.83 3.33
CA ASP A 150 -2.93 13.77 4.34
C ASP A 150 -1.84 14.81 4.66
N ARG A 151 -0.57 14.38 4.73
CA ARG A 151 0.56 15.30 4.88
C ARG A 151 0.70 16.23 3.67
N LEU A 152 0.60 15.70 2.45
CA LEU A 152 0.71 16.48 1.21
C LEU A 152 -0.45 17.46 1.02
N THR A 153 -1.67 17.06 1.35
CA THR A 153 -2.84 17.95 1.25
C THR A 153 -2.76 19.08 2.27
N ARG A 154 -2.28 18.79 3.50
CA ARG A 154 -2.00 19.84 4.50
C ARG A 154 -0.88 20.77 4.03
N SER A 155 0.22 20.25 3.52
CA SER A 155 1.33 21.10 3.06
C SER A 155 0.92 21.96 1.86
N LEU A 156 0.16 21.42 0.92
CA LEU A 156 -0.39 22.17 -0.21
C LEU A 156 -1.37 23.27 0.26
N ALA A 157 -2.24 22.97 1.22
CA ALA A 157 -3.15 23.96 1.79
C ALA A 157 -2.39 25.11 2.47
N ILE A 158 -1.34 24.79 3.22
CA ILE A 158 -0.46 25.79 3.86
C ILE A 158 0.27 26.62 2.80
N ALA A 159 0.79 25.99 1.75
CA ALA A 159 1.49 26.68 0.66
C ALA A 159 0.55 27.64 -0.09
N ILE A 160 -0.66 27.20 -0.43
CA ILE A 160 -1.68 28.06 -1.07
C ILE A 160 -2.02 29.24 -0.16
N PHE A 161 -2.24 29.00 1.14
CA PHE A 161 -2.51 30.07 2.10
C PHE A 161 -1.37 31.09 2.16
N LEU A 162 -0.11 30.64 2.21
CA LEU A 162 1.08 31.50 2.20
C LEU A 162 1.17 32.34 0.91
N ILE A 163 0.96 31.73 -0.25
CA ILE A 163 0.98 32.43 -1.55
C ILE A 163 -0.11 33.51 -1.57
N CYS A 164 -1.34 33.17 -1.15
CA CYS A 164 -2.43 34.12 -1.08
C CYS A 164 -2.13 35.27 -0.11
N ALA A 165 -1.66 34.96 1.10
CA ALA A 165 -1.30 35.95 2.12
C ALA A 165 -0.20 36.91 1.62
N LEU A 166 0.85 36.37 0.99
CA LEU A 166 1.95 37.18 0.44
C LEU A 166 1.52 38.02 -0.76
N SER A 167 0.64 37.51 -1.63
CA SER A 167 0.12 38.26 -2.78
C SER A 167 -0.70 39.49 -2.37
N GLN A 168 -1.37 39.40 -1.22
CA GLN A 168 -2.24 40.45 -0.68
C GLN A 168 -1.49 41.38 0.28
N PHE A 169 -0.26 41.03 0.68
CA PHE A 169 0.56 41.79 1.63
C PHE A 169 0.70 43.30 1.31
N PRO A 170 0.86 43.74 0.04
CA PRO A 170 0.93 45.17 -0.28
C PRO A 170 -0.37 45.93 0.00
N GLN A 171 -1.52 45.24 -0.08
CA GLN A 171 -2.85 45.81 0.11
C GLN A 171 -3.31 45.78 1.57
N TRP A 172 -2.63 45.04 2.47
CA TRP A 172 -2.98 44.93 3.88
C TRP A 172 -2.93 46.24 4.67
N ARG A 173 -2.25 47.28 4.14
CA ARG A 173 -2.28 48.63 4.74
C ARG A 173 -3.61 49.37 4.58
N GLN A 174 -4.50 48.92 3.67
CA GLN A 174 -5.79 49.56 3.40
C GLN A 174 -6.99 48.63 3.65
N LEU A 175 -6.77 47.43 4.18
CA LEU A 175 -7.84 46.45 4.36
C LEU A 175 -8.76 46.85 5.53
N ASN A 176 -10.00 47.20 5.22
CA ASN A 176 -11.08 47.36 6.20
C ASN A 176 -11.33 46.04 6.94
N TRP A 177 -11.61 46.08 8.24
CA TRP A 177 -11.87 44.91 9.10
C TRP A 177 -12.86 43.88 8.51
N LEU A 178 -13.83 44.32 7.69
CA LEU A 178 -14.77 43.47 6.95
C LEU A 178 -14.07 42.47 5.99
N SER A 179 -12.97 42.87 5.36
CA SER A 179 -12.19 42.01 4.46
C SER A 179 -11.35 40.96 5.22
N MET A 180 -10.91 41.28 6.45
CA MET A 180 -10.31 40.28 7.34
C MET A 180 -11.33 39.23 7.77
N LEU A 181 -12.56 39.63 8.08
CA LEU A 181 -13.65 38.71 8.38
C LEU A 181 -14.01 37.82 7.17
N GLY A 182 -14.05 38.39 5.97
CA GLY A 182 -14.31 37.64 4.74
C GLY A 182 -13.25 36.56 4.45
N SER A 183 -11.97 36.89 4.62
CA SER A 183 -10.87 35.94 4.44
C SER A 183 -10.82 34.87 5.55
N ALA A 184 -11.12 35.23 6.79
CA ALA A 184 -11.28 34.28 7.91
C ALA A 184 -12.45 33.30 7.66
N LEU A 185 -13.60 33.79 7.16
CA LEU A 185 -14.73 32.93 6.79
C LEU A 185 -14.42 32.03 5.60
N LEU A 186 -13.70 32.52 4.59
CA LEU A 186 -13.28 31.71 3.44
C LEU A 186 -12.32 30.61 3.86
N THR A 187 -11.31 30.92 4.68
CA THR A 187 -10.35 29.93 5.19
C THR A 187 -10.99 28.91 6.12
N TRP A 188 -12.03 29.29 6.89
CA TRP A 188 -12.78 28.36 7.73
C TRP A 188 -13.83 27.54 6.97
N GLY A 189 -14.46 28.13 5.94
CA GLY A 189 -15.53 27.53 5.15
C GLY A 189 -15.07 26.63 4.02
N LEU A 190 -13.97 26.99 3.33
CA LEU A 190 -13.42 26.19 2.22
C LEU A 190 -13.15 24.73 2.61
N PRO A 191 -12.52 24.42 3.77
CA PRO A 191 -12.22 23.03 4.14
C PRO A 191 -13.47 22.19 4.35
N LYS A 192 -14.56 22.79 4.87
CA LYS A 192 -15.84 22.09 5.09
C LYS A 192 -16.55 21.78 3.79
N LEU A 193 -16.48 22.68 2.80
CA LEU A 193 -17.07 22.50 1.47
C LEU A 193 -16.21 21.62 0.55
N ALA A 194 -14.88 21.70 0.69
CA ALA A 194 -13.95 20.91 -0.10
C ALA A 194 -13.97 19.44 0.31
N ARG A 195 -14.19 19.11 1.58
CA ARG A 195 -14.24 17.71 2.07
C ARG A 195 -15.22 16.80 1.32
N PRO A 196 -16.51 17.11 1.17
CA PRO A 196 -17.45 16.23 0.46
C PRO A 196 -17.16 16.15 -1.04
N LEU A 197 -16.72 17.25 -1.67
CA LEU A 197 -16.29 17.28 -3.06
C LEU A 197 -15.06 16.40 -3.27
N LEU A 198 -14.05 16.53 -2.41
CA LEU A 198 -12.88 15.67 -2.41
C LEU A 198 -13.26 14.23 -2.16
N ALA A 199 -14.09 13.91 -1.17
CA ALA A 199 -14.52 12.53 -0.89
C ALA A 199 -15.22 11.88 -2.10
N ARG A 200 -16.00 12.66 -2.86
CA ARG A 200 -16.70 12.17 -4.06
C ARG A 200 -15.75 11.94 -5.24
N ILE A 201 -14.75 12.80 -5.41
CA ILE A 201 -13.76 12.71 -6.49
C ILE A 201 -12.59 11.79 -6.06
N TRP A 202 -12.45 11.50 -4.77
CA TRP A 202 -11.37 10.72 -4.18
C TRP A 202 -11.17 9.33 -4.80
N PRO A 203 -12.22 8.49 -4.97
CA PRO A 203 -12.02 7.20 -5.61
C PRO A 203 -11.56 7.33 -7.07
N GLN A 204 -11.95 8.39 -7.77
CA GLN A 204 -11.47 8.66 -9.13
C GLN A 204 -10.02 9.16 -9.13
N ILE A 205 -9.66 10.07 -8.21
CA ILE A 205 -8.28 10.53 -8.03
C ILE A 205 -7.39 9.38 -7.58
N GLN A 206 -7.81 8.49 -6.68
CA GLN A 206 -7.03 7.33 -6.29
C GLN A 206 -6.76 6.41 -7.46
N ARG A 207 -7.79 6.08 -8.25
CA ARG A 207 -7.62 5.28 -9.47
C ARG A 207 -6.73 5.99 -10.48
N TRP A 208 -6.89 7.31 -10.66
CA TRP A 208 -6.06 8.10 -11.56
C TRP A 208 -4.61 8.20 -11.06
N LEU A 209 -4.37 8.43 -9.78
CA LEU A 209 -3.05 8.55 -9.17
C LEU A 209 -2.32 7.21 -9.16
N LEU A 210 -3.03 6.12 -8.86
CA LEU A 210 -2.54 4.75 -9.07
C LEU A 210 -2.16 4.57 -10.54
N ARG A 211 -3.05 4.89 -11.48
CA ARG A 211 -2.74 4.87 -12.91
C ARG A 211 -1.58 5.78 -13.29
N GLN A 212 -1.35 6.93 -12.65
CA GLN A 212 -0.29 7.88 -13.02
C GLN A 212 1.08 7.49 -12.44
N ILE A 213 1.08 6.99 -11.21
CA ILE A 213 2.26 6.39 -10.57
C ILE A 213 2.67 5.14 -11.36
N LEU A 214 1.68 4.37 -11.85
CA LEU A 214 1.91 3.11 -12.54
C LEU A 214 2.13 3.26 -14.07
N ASN A 215 1.49 4.21 -14.76
CA ASN A 215 1.67 4.48 -16.21
C ASN A 215 2.91 5.33 -16.53
N GLY A 216 3.80 5.56 -15.57
CA GLY A 216 5.11 6.11 -15.90
C GLY A 216 5.10 7.58 -16.30
N LEU A 217 4.19 8.40 -15.80
CA LEU A 217 4.35 9.88 -15.90
C LEU A 217 5.56 10.37 -15.06
N LEU A 218 6.09 9.48 -14.21
CA LEU A 218 7.41 9.57 -13.56
C LEU A 218 8.54 8.80 -14.26
N SER A 219 8.24 7.96 -15.26
CA SER A 219 9.21 7.15 -16.00
C SER A 219 10.04 7.97 -17.00
N ASN A 220 9.48 9.04 -17.57
CA ASN A 220 10.19 9.84 -18.57
C ASN A 220 10.92 11.08 -17.99
N ARG A 221 10.84 11.30 -16.66
CA ARG A 221 11.55 12.40 -15.98
C ARG A 221 12.27 11.86 -14.75
N ASP A 222 13.49 11.36 -14.96
CA ASP A 222 14.40 10.87 -13.92
C ASP A 222 14.57 11.82 -12.72
N ARG A 223 14.37 13.12 -12.91
CA ARG A 223 14.44 14.12 -11.85
C ARG A 223 13.23 14.07 -10.90
N LEU A 224 12.02 13.87 -11.44
CA LEU A 224 10.81 13.73 -10.63
C LEU A 224 10.80 12.38 -9.91
N ARG A 225 11.33 11.32 -10.53
CA ARG A 225 11.55 10.02 -9.88
C ARG A 225 12.55 10.12 -8.71
N ARG A 226 13.67 10.83 -8.91
CA ARG A 226 14.64 11.10 -7.83
C ARG A 226 14.06 11.98 -6.72
N LEU A 227 13.23 12.97 -7.06
CA LEU A 227 12.52 13.79 -6.07
C LEU A 227 11.47 12.99 -5.30
N ALA A 228 10.68 12.16 -5.98
CA ALA A 228 9.70 11.29 -5.33
C ALA A 228 10.38 10.26 -4.42
N LEU A 229 11.50 9.66 -4.86
CA LEU A 229 12.32 8.78 -4.03
C LEU A 229 12.97 9.52 -2.85
N ALA A 230 13.48 10.73 -3.05
CA ALA A 230 14.08 11.55 -1.98
C ALA A 230 13.04 12.08 -0.99
N LEU A 231 11.80 12.31 -1.43
CA LEU A 231 10.67 12.68 -0.58
C LEU A 231 10.16 11.47 0.20
N LEU A 232 10.02 10.31 -0.46
CA LEU A 232 9.64 9.05 0.19
C LEU A 232 10.69 8.60 1.21
N SER A 233 12.00 8.72 0.91
CA SER A 233 13.06 8.36 1.84
C SER A 233 13.25 9.36 2.98
N ARG A 234 12.74 10.60 2.86
CA ARG A 234 12.70 11.60 3.94
C ARG A 234 11.44 11.52 4.80
N LEU A 235 10.43 10.75 4.39
CA LEU A 235 9.19 10.55 5.15
C LEU A 235 9.29 9.39 6.16
N ASP A 236 10.44 8.70 6.21
CA ASP A 236 10.80 7.62 7.15
C ASP A 236 11.62 8.10 8.38
N TYR A 237 11.43 9.35 8.82
CA TYR A 237 11.85 9.85 10.14
C TYR A 237 10.71 10.58 10.83
#